data_AF-A0A377BH12-F1
#
_entry.id   AF-A0A377BH12-F1
#
_cell.length_a   1.000
_cell.length_b   1.000
_cell.length_c   1.000
_cell.angle_alpha   90.00
_cell.angle_beta   90.00
_cell.angle_gamma   90.00
#
_symmetry.space_group_name_H-M   'P 1'
#
loop_
_entity.id
_entity.type
_entity.pdbx_description
1 polymer ?
#
loop_
_entity_poly.entity_id
_entity_poly.type
_entity_poly.pdbx_seq_one_letter_code
_entity_poly.pdbx_strand_id
1 'polypeptide(L)'
;MQRRTMATFRRMTGDNPDAPRWLSYPGFVPQLGNNADSVIFINQLQGLWPVERYLSLLTGELPRLRDDSDGYGPRGRDFIVHVDFPAEVIHAWQR
;
A
#
# COMPACT_ATOMS: atom_id res chain seq x y z
N MET A 1 -3.77 -1.62 -1.19
CA MET A 1 -3.89 -1.91 0.27
C MET A 1 -3.01 -3.07 0.76
N GLN A 2 -2.43 -3.91 -0.12
CA GLN A 2 -1.63 -5.09 0.28
C GLN A 2 -0.60 -4.84 1.39
N ARG A 3 0.23 -3.79 1.26
CA ARG A 3 1.30 -3.48 2.21
C ARG A 3 0.77 -3.21 3.62
N ARG A 4 -0.33 -2.46 3.74
CA ARG A 4 -0.98 -2.18 5.02
C ARG A 4 -1.53 -3.45 5.66
N THR A 5 -2.23 -4.28 4.90
CA THR A 5 -2.75 -5.57 5.37
C THR A 5 -1.64 -6.46 5.96
N MET A 6 -0.51 -6.58 5.27
CA MET A 6 0.63 -7.36 5.77
C MET A 6 1.24 -6.77 7.04
N ALA A 7 1.34 -5.44 7.12
CA ALA A 7 1.81 -4.76 8.33
C ALA A 7 0.85 -4.92 9.51
N THR A 8 -0.46 -4.97 9.27
CA THR A 8 -1.48 -5.29 10.29
C THR A 8 -1.33 -6.71 10.81
N PHE A 9 -1.24 -7.71 9.92
CA PHE A 9 -1.06 -9.10 10.33
C PHE A 9 0.21 -9.28 11.17
N ARG A 10 1.32 -8.66 10.75
CA ARG A 10 2.57 -8.66 11.54
C ARG A 10 2.39 -7.97 12.89
N ARG A 11 1.65 -6.86 12.97
CA ARG A 11 1.40 -6.16 14.25
C ARG A 11 0.67 -7.04 15.25
N MET A 12 -0.31 -7.81 14.77
CA MET A 12 -1.13 -8.71 15.58
C MET A 12 -0.40 -9.98 16.00
N THR A 13 0.44 -10.52 15.12
CA THR A 13 1.14 -11.80 15.39
C THR A 13 2.52 -11.62 16.03
N GLY A 14 3.15 -10.46 15.87
CA GLY A 14 4.44 -10.13 16.49
C GLY A 14 5.54 -11.12 16.12
N ASP A 15 6.41 -11.40 17.09
CA ASP A 15 7.49 -12.40 17.02
C ASP A 15 7.06 -13.79 17.55
N ASN A 16 5.75 -14.07 17.59
CA ASN A 16 5.26 -15.35 18.10
C ASN A 16 5.74 -16.51 17.19
N PRO A 17 6.55 -17.45 17.71
CA PRO A 17 7.10 -18.55 16.91
C PRO A 17 6.02 -19.54 16.42
N ASP A 18 4.86 -19.58 17.08
CA ASP A 18 3.74 -20.45 16.73
C ASP A 18 2.71 -19.75 15.83
N ALA A 19 2.92 -18.47 15.49
CA ALA A 19 2.00 -17.74 14.62
C ALA A 19 2.05 -18.26 13.17
N PRO A 20 0.91 -18.24 12.45
CA PRO A 20 0.90 -18.59 11.04
C PRO A 20 1.81 -17.66 10.23
N ARG A 21 2.50 -18.22 9.23
CA ARG A 21 3.29 -17.42 8.29
C ARG A 21 2.37 -16.72 7.31
N TRP A 22 2.46 -15.39 7.27
CA TRP A 22 1.71 -14.58 6.31
C TRP A 22 2.49 -14.41 5.01
N LEU A 23 1.95 -14.93 3.91
CA LEU A 23 2.48 -14.76 2.56
C LEU A 23 1.70 -13.66 1.83
N SER A 24 2.40 -12.80 1.10
CA SER A 24 1.79 -11.69 0.37
C SER A 24 1.62 -12.04 -1.11
N TYR A 25 0.39 -12.12 -1.59
CA TYR A 25 0.08 -12.37 -2.99
C TYR A 25 -1.13 -11.53 -3.45
N PRO A 26 -0.90 -10.34 -4.06
CA PRO A 26 -2.00 -9.46 -4.50
C PRO A 26 -2.64 -9.88 -5.83
N GLY A 27 -2.14 -10.93 -6.48
CA GLY A 27 -2.55 -11.36 -7.83
C GLY A 27 -1.78 -10.69 -8.96
N PHE A 28 -1.61 -9.37 -8.94
CA PHE A 28 -0.80 -8.63 -9.92
C PHE A 28 -0.25 -7.31 -9.35
N VAL A 29 0.67 -6.69 -10.09
CA VAL A 29 1.19 -5.34 -9.81
C VAL A 29 0.54 -4.34 -10.77
N PRO A 30 -0.28 -3.38 -10.28
CA PRO A 30 -0.93 -2.42 -11.16
C PRO A 30 0.06 -1.44 -11.78
N GLN A 31 -0.09 -1.18 -13.07
CA GLN A 31 0.72 -0.25 -13.83
C GLN A 31 -0.18 0.63 -14.72
N LEU A 32 0.02 1.94 -14.64
CA LEU A 32 -0.66 2.91 -15.49
C LEU A 32 0.25 3.36 -16.63
N GLY A 33 -0.36 3.73 -17.75
CA GLY A 33 0.31 4.32 -18.91
C GLY A 33 -0.60 5.30 -19.62
N ASN A 34 0.00 6.19 -20.42
CA ASN A 34 -0.75 7.11 -21.26
C ASN A 34 -1.24 6.39 -22.51
N ASN A 35 -2.48 6.63 -22.91
CA ASN A 35 -3.07 6.18 -24.16
C ASN A 35 -3.90 7.30 -24.78
N ALA A 36 -3.45 7.81 -25.93
CA ALA A 36 -3.95 9.03 -26.55
C ALA A 36 -4.08 10.16 -25.52
N ASP A 37 -5.31 10.59 -25.23
CA ASP A 37 -5.62 11.70 -24.31
C ASP A 37 -6.05 11.23 -22.91
N SER A 38 -5.72 9.99 -22.53
CA SER A 38 -6.17 9.37 -21.28
C SER A 38 -5.08 8.57 -20.57
N VAL A 39 -5.27 8.30 -19.28
CA VAL A 39 -4.47 7.36 -18.51
C VAL A 39 -5.24 6.05 -18.37
N ILE A 40 -4.59 4.92 -18.66
CA ILE A 40 -5.18 3.58 -18.60
C ILE A 40 -4.30 2.61 -17.81
N PHE A 41 -4.89 1.51 -17.35
CA PHE A 41 -4.09 0.36 -16.91
C PHE A 41 -3.45 -0.33 -18.11
N ILE A 42 -2.15 -0.60 -18.01
CA ILE A 42 -1.41 -1.39 -19.01
C ILE A 42 -1.73 -2.89 -18.83
N ASN A 43 -2.07 -3.31 -17.60
CA ASN A 43 -2.45 -4.67 -17.29
C ASN A 43 -3.71 -5.07 -18.08
N GLN A 44 -3.60 -6.11 -18.91
CA GLN A 44 -4.71 -6.65 -19.71
C GLN A 44 -5.62 -7.55 -18.86
N LEU A 45 -6.26 -6.96 -17.85
CA LEU A 45 -7.13 -7.63 -16.89
C LEU A 45 -8.51 -6.96 -16.87
N GLN A 46 -9.56 -7.76 -16.72
CA GLN A 46 -10.92 -7.27 -16.53
C GLN A 46 -11.22 -7.02 -15.05
N GLY A 47 -12.23 -6.17 -14.78
CA GLY A 47 -12.68 -5.88 -13.41
C GLY A 47 -11.74 -4.98 -12.61
N LEU A 48 -10.85 -4.26 -13.28
CA LEU A 48 -10.00 -3.25 -12.63
C LEU A 48 -10.84 -2.05 -12.18
N TRP A 49 -10.39 -1.38 -11.12
CA TRP A 49 -10.98 -0.14 -10.66
C TRP A 49 -10.91 0.94 -11.75
N PRO A 50 -11.83 1.92 -11.76
CA PRO A 50 -11.59 3.18 -12.46
C PRO A 50 -10.27 3.81 -12.01
N VAL A 51 -9.55 4.46 -12.92
CA VAL A 51 -8.21 5.03 -12.65
C VAL A 51 -8.26 6.04 -11.52
N GLU A 52 -9.28 6.88 -11.47
CA GLU A 52 -9.50 7.88 -10.43
C GLU A 52 -9.67 7.22 -9.05
N ARG A 53 -10.40 6.09 -9.01
CA ARG A 53 -10.60 5.32 -7.78
C ARG A 53 -9.30 4.66 -7.33
N TYR A 54 -8.53 4.11 -8.27
CA TYR A 54 -7.21 3.54 -7.95
C TYR A 54 -6.26 4.59 -7.40
N LEU A 55 -6.18 5.77 -8.01
CA LEU A 55 -5.33 6.87 -7.55
C LEU A 55 -5.74 7.35 -6.15
N SER A 56 -7.04 7.51 -5.90
CA SER A 56 -7.57 7.85 -4.57
C SER A 56 -7.19 6.81 -3.51
N LEU A 57 -7.26 5.52 -3.85
CA LEU A 57 -6.83 4.44 -2.94
C LEU A 57 -5.31 4.46 -2.72
N LEU A 58 -4.51 4.60 -3.79
CA LEU A 58 -3.05 4.61 -3.70
C LEU A 58 -2.56 5.76 -2.83
N THR A 59 -3.00 6.98 -3.12
CA THR A 59 -2.56 8.17 -2.37
C THR A 59 -3.08 8.16 -0.95
N GLY A 60 -4.29 7.65 -0.71
CA GLY A 60 -4.86 7.50 0.62
C GLY A 60 -4.15 6.48 1.52
N GLU A 61 -3.39 5.54 0.95
CA GLU A 61 -2.61 4.57 1.75
C GLU A 61 -1.31 5.16 2.30
N LEU A 62 -0.70 6.13 1.61
CA LEU A 62 0.58 6.72 2.00
C LEU A 62 0.55 7.37 3.39
N PRO A 63 -0.39 8.28 3.74
CA PRO A 63 -0.44 8.87 5.07
C PRO A 63 -0.78 7.83 6.15
N ARG A 64 -1.54 6.78 5.82
CA ARG A 64 -1.83 5.69 6.77
C ARG A 64 -0.60 4.87 7.08
N LEU A 65 0.24 4.61 6.08
CA LEU A 65 1.45 3.79 6.24
C LEU A 65 2.58 4.56 6.93
N ARG A 66 2.59 5.90 6.85
CA ARG A 66 3.61 6.73 7.50
C ARG A 66 3.56 6.54 9.02
N ASP A 67 4.73 6.49 9.66
CA ASP A 67 4.82 6.32 11.12
C ASP A 67 5.08 7.66 11.81
N ASP A 68 4.02 8.45 11.91
CA ASP A 68 3.96 9.72 12.64
C ASP A 68 2.64 9.81 13.44
N SER A 69 2.35 10.97 14.03
CA SER A 69 1.17 11.17 14.87
C SER A 69 -0.17 10.94 14.17
N ASP A 70 -0.23 11.10 12.84
CA ASP A 70 -1.47 10.96 12.06
C ASP A 70 -1.62 9.58 11.41
N GLY A 71 -0.50 8.86 11.30
CA GLY A 71 -0.40 7.56 10.67
C GLY A 71 -0.85 6.38 11.53
N TYR A 72 -0.80 5.17 10.96
CA TYR A 72 -1.27 3.96 11.63
C TYR A 72 -0.14 3.19 12.33
N GLY A 73 1.11 3.63 12.18
CA GLY A 73 2.26 3.02 12.86
C GLY A 73 2.30 3.30 14.37
N PRO A 74 3.30 2.76 15.08
CA PRO A 74 3.43 2.89 16.53
C PRO A 74 3.50 4.32 17.06
N ARG A 75 3.92 5.29 16.25
CA ARG A 75 3.98 6.72 16.63
C ARG A 75 2.64 7.45 16.47
N GLY A 76 1.65 6.81 15.88
CA GLY A 76 0.31 7.32 15.67
C GLY A 76 -0.73 6.42 16.32
N ARG A 77 -1.51 5.71 15.51
CA ARG A 77 -2.63 4.87 15.98
C ARG A 77 -2.25 3.45 16.40
N ASP A 78 -1.01 3.03 16.17
CA ASP A 78 -0.48 1.71 16.55
C ASP A 78 -1.28 0.50 16.02
N PHE A 79 -1.89 0.63 14.84
CA PHE A 79 -2.63 -0.45 14.17
C PHE A 79 -1.76 -1.34 13.28
N ILE A 80 -0.59 -0.84 12.87
CA ILE A 80 0.37 -1.57 12.03
C ILE A 80 1.77 -1.46 12.64
N VAL A 81 2.65 -2.39 12.26
CA VAL A 81 4.08 -2.24 12.57
C VAL A 81 4.66 -1.02 11.88
N HIS A 82 5.81 -0.54 12.35
CA HIS A 82 6.60 0.47 11.65
C HIS A 82 6.84 0.07 10.18
N VAL A 83 6.75 1.04 9.28
CA VAL A 83 6.98 0.85 7.84
C VAL A 83 8.02 1.86 7.38
N ASP A 84 9.17 1.34 6.93
CA ASP A 84 10.17 2.17 6.24
C ASP A 84 9.67 2.57 4.85
N PHE A 85 9.83 3.86 4.53
CA PHE A 85 9.52 4.41 3.21
C PHE A 85 10.83 4.56 2.42
N PRO A 86 11.01 3.76 1.35
CA PRO A 86 12.15 3.94 0.46
C PRO A 86 12.17 5.36 -0.14
N ALA A 87 13.36 5.92 -0.35
CA ALA A 87 13.53 7.29 -0.81
C ALA A 87 12.81 7.53 -2.15
N GLU A 88 12.84 6.57 -3.06
CA GLU A 88 12.15 6.61 -4.34
C GLU A 88 10.62 6.75 -4.21
N VAL A 89 10.02 6.15 -3.16
CA VAL A 89 8.59 6.26 -2.88
C VAL A 89 8.26 7.65 -2.34
N ILE A 90 9.13 8.20 -1.46
CA ILE A 90 8.97 9.57 -0.95
C ILE A 90 9.07 10.58 -2.09
N HIS A 91 10.10 10.47 -2.93
CA HIS A 91 10.25 11.36 -4.09
C HIS A 91 9.08 11.25 -5.06
N ALA A 92 8.55 10.05 -5.29
CA ALA A 92 7.38 9.87 -6.14
C ALA A 92 6.12 10.52 -5.56
N TRP A 93 5.96 10.55 -4.23
CA TRP A 93 4.82 11.18 -3.58
C TRP A 93 4.89 12.72 -3.58
N GLN A 94 6.09 13.29 -3.60
CA GLN A 94 6.28 14.75 -3.61
C GLN A 94 6.17 15.39 -5.00
N ARG A 95 5.99 14.59 -6.05
CA ARG A 95 5.78 15.07 -7.43
C ARG A 95 4.30 15.27 -7.72
#